data_AF-A0A2K0TW48-F1
#
_entry.id   AF-A0A2K0TW48-F1
#
_cell.length_a   1.000
_cell.length_b   1.000
_cell.length_c   1.000
_cell.angle_alpha   90.00
_cell.angle_beta   90.00
_cell.angle_gamma   90.00
#
_symmetry.space_group_name_H-M   'P 1'
#
loop_
_entity.id
_entity.type
_entity.pdbx_description
1 polymer ?
#
loop_
_entity_poly.entity_id
_entity_poly.type
_entity_poly.pdbx_seq_one_letter_code
_entity_poly.pdbx_strand_id
1 'polypeptide(L)'
;MKGLPYCYAKDSQESWEPMLDSVEFVSDSLGIANGVIATLTVRPERMRAALDMTMLATDVAEWLVRKGVPFREAHHISGRIVALSENTEVSMDQLTLEQLQAIDSRFTPDIAAAFKYESSVEAKSAPGGTSRSAVLGQIQQLRAILC
;
A
#
# COMPACT_ATOMS: atom_id res chain seq x y z
N MET A 1 -34.91 -24.00 0.54
CA MET A 1 -35.46 -22.84 -0.22
C MET A 1 -35.61 -23.11 -1.72
N LYS A 2 -34.55 -23.54 -2.43
CA LYS A 2 -34.65 -23.87 -3.87
C LYS A 2 -35.69 -24.96 -4.13
N GLY A 3 -36.62 -24.70 -5.05
CA GLY A 3 -37.61 -25.69 -5.52
C GLY A 3 -38.84 -25.88 -4.63
N LEU A 4 -39.03 -25.05 -3.59
CA LEU A 4 -40.24 -25.10 -2.76
C LEU A 4 -41.44 -24.43 -3.46
N PRO A 5 -42.67 -24.97 -3.31
CA PRO A 5 -43.88 -24.33 -3.81
C PRO A 5 -44.21 -23.04 -3.02
N TYR A 6 -45.11 -22.22 -3.54
CA TYR A 6 -45.50 -20.94 -2.93
C TYR A 6 -46.20 -21.13 -1.56
N CYS A 7 -46.19 -20.06 -0.74
CA CYS A 7 -46.67 -20.00 0.64
C CYS A 7 -45.80 -20.78 1.65
N TYR A 8 -46.43 -21.50 2.57
CA TYR A 8 -45.78 -22.18 3.67
C TYR A 8 -45.39 -23.61 3.27
N ALA A 9 -44.11 -23.93 3.47
CA ALA A 9 -43.60 -25.29 3.49
C ALA A 9 -42.97 -25.57 4.87
N LYS A 10 -43.16 -26.77 5.41
CA LYS A 10 -42.58 -27.13 6.71
C LYS A 10 -41.05 -27.03 6.68
N ASP A 11 -40.42 -27.34 5.54
CA ASP A 11 -39.00 -27.17 5.25
C ASP A 11 -38.48 -25.74 5.47
N SER A 12 -39.34 -24.72 5.44
CA SER A 12 -38.97 -23.34 5.76
C SER A 12 -38.61 -23.15 7.25
N GLN A 13 -38.94 -24.11 8.13
CA GLN A 13 -38.52 -24.05 9.53
C GLN A 13 -37.00 -24.23 9.70
N GLU A 14 -36.35 -24.95 8.76
CA GLU A 14 -34.91 -25.21 8.77
C GLU A 14 -34.05 -23.95 8.58
N SER A 15 -34.64 -22.79 8.25
CA SER A 15 -33.88 -21.53 8.14
C SER A 15 -33.57 -20.90 9.49
N TRP A 16 -34.26 -21.29 10.57
CA TRP A 16 -34.12 -20.65 11.86
C TRP A 16 -32.78 -20.96 12.54
N GLU A 17 -32.40 -22.23 12.61
CA GLU A 17 -31.15 -22.64 13.27
C GLU A 17 -29.92 -22.00 12.57
N PRO A 18 -29.75 -22.10 11.23
CA PRO A 18 -28.60 -21.49 10.56
C PRO A 18 -28.57 -19.96 10.67
N MET A 19 -29.74 -19.32 10.73
CA MET A 19 -29.82 -17.87 10.93
C MET A 19 -29.35 -17.50 12.34
N LEU A 20 -29.81 -18.20 13.39
CA LEU A 20 -29.41 -17.95 14.76
C LEU A 20 -27.91 -18.21 14.97
N ASP A 21 -27.42 -19.34 14.46
CA ASP A 21 -25.98 -19.69 14.48
C ASP A 21 -25.14 -18.60 13.81
N SER A 22 -25.61 -18.07 12.67
CA SER A 22 -24.91 -16.99 11.96
C SER A 22 -24.85 -15.70 12.77
N VAL A 23 -25.94 -15.36 13.48
CA VAL A 23 -25.98 -14.17 14.33
C VAL A 23 -24.99 -14.31 15.49
N GLU A 24 -25.03 -15.44 16.20
CA GLU A 24 -24.10 -15.72 17.31
C GLU A 24 -22.65 -15.67 16.84
N PHE A 25 -22.34 -16.38 15.75
CA PHE A 25 -20.99 -16.45 15.21
C PHE A 25 -20.44 -15.07 14.79
N VAL A 26 -21.24 -14.27 14.08
CA VAL A 26 -20.80 -12.94 13.63
C VAL A 26 -20.63 -12.00 14.82
N SER A 27 -21.55 -12.01 15.79
CA SER A 27 -21.45 -11.19 17.00
C SER A 27 -20.17 -11.49 17.79
N ASP A 28 -19.88 -12.77 18.02
CA ASP A 28 -18.67 -13.19 18.73
C ASP A 28 -17.40 -12.85 17.95
N SER A 29 -17.40 -13.11 16.64
CA SER A 29 -16.27 -12.80 15.75
C SER A 29 -15.93 -11.32 15.76
N LEU A 30 -16.94 -10.44 15.73
CA LEU A 30 -16.73 -8.99 15.81
C LEU A 30 -16.20 -8.55 17.18
N GLY A 31 -16.68 -9.17 18.27
CA GLY A 31 -16.17 -8.93 19.62
C GLY A 31 -14.68 -9.28 19.73
N ILE A 32 -14.30 -10.44 19.23
CA ILE A 32 -12.90 -10.90 19.19
C ILE A 32 -12.05 -9.98 18.31
N ALA A 33 -12.50 -9.66 17.09
CA ALA A 33 -11.77 -8.81 16.17
C ALA A 33 -11.53 -7.41 16.77
N ASN A 34 -12.52 -6.83 17.43
CA ASN A 34 -12.36 -5.57 18.15
C ASN A 34 -11.31 -5.68 19.26
N GLY A 35 -11.33 -6.75 20.06
CA GLY A 35 -10.33 -6.99 21.11
C GLY A 35 -8.90 -7.13 20.56
N VAL A 36 -8.74 -7.84 19.45
CA VAL A 36 -7.45 -8.00 18.76
C VAL A 36 -6.93 -6.66 18.25
N ILE A 37 -7.76 -5.89 17.53
CA ILE A 37 -7.34 -4.60 16.97
C ILE A 37 -7.07 -3.57 18.07
N ALA A 38 -7.86 -3.55 19.15
CA ALA A 38 -7.68 -2.61 20.26
C ALA A 38 -6.41 -2.88 21.08
N THR A 39 -5.94 -4.13 21.15
CA THR A 39 -4.81 -4.53 22.00
C THR A 39 -3.53 -4.88 21.23
N LEU A 40 -3.57 -4.89 19.90
CA LEU A 40 -2.37 -5.14 19.10
C LEU A 40 -1.29 -4.09 19.40
N THR A 41 -0.04 -4.55 19.41
CA THR A 41 1.13 -3.67 19.54
C THR A 41 1.96 -3.79 18.28
N VAL A 42 2.12 -2.67 17.58
CA VAL A 42 3.02 -2.59 16.42
C VAL A 42 4.47 -2.51 16.86
N ARG A 43 5.40 -2.95 15.99
CA ARG A 43 6.85 -2.86 16.23
C ARG A 43 7.47 -1.92 15.18
N PRO A 44 7.45 -0.59 15.40
CA PRO A 44 7.86 0.39 14.38
C PRO A 44 9.26 0.13 13.84
N GLU A 45 10.21 -0.23 14.70
CA GLU A 45 11.59 -0.53 14.31
C GLU A 45 11.68 -1.71 13.34
N ARG A 46 10.91 -2.78 13.59
CA ARG A 46 10.90 -3.95 12.68
C ARG A 46 10.20 -3.63 11.37
N MET A 47 9.14 -2.82 11.41
CA MET A 47 8.45 -2.36 10.20
C MET A 47 9.38 -1.49 9.35
N ARG A 48 10.16 -0.61 9.99
CA ARG A 48 11.14 0.25 9.32
C ARG A 48 12.30 -0.54 8.75
N ALA A 49 12.84 -1.49 9.51
CA ALA A 49 13.94 -2.37 9.08
C ALA A 49 13.55 -3.34 7.95
N ALA A 50 12.25 -3.58 7.74
CA ALA A 50 11.76 -4.41 6.64
C ALA A 50 11.67 -3.65 5.30
N LEU A 51 11.88 -2.33 5.30
CA LEU A 51 11.94 -1.55 4.07
C LEU A 51 13.27 -1.79 3.37
N ASP A 52 13.20 -1.97 2.06
CA ASP A 52 14.36 -2.21 1.21
C ASP A 52 14.49 -1.10 0.16
N MET A 53 15.71 -0.71 -0.20
CA MET A 53 15.92 0.41 -1.14
C MET A 53 15.45 0.10 -2.55
N THR A 54 15.42 -1.16 -2.96
CA THR A 54 14.89 -1.56 -4.27
C THR A 54 13.40 -1.26 -4.41
N MET A 55 12.65 -1.13 -3.30
CA MET A 55 11.25 -0.71 -3.32
C MET A 55 11.08 0.69 -3.94
N LEU A 56 12.09 1.56 -3.81
CA LEU A 56 12.08 2.93 -4.34
C LEU A 56 12.53 3.04 -5.81
N ALA A 57 12.86 1.92 -6.47
CA ALA A 57 13.16 1.93 -7.91
C ALA A 57 11.98 2.46 -8.73
N THR A 58 10.75 2.19 -8.31
CA THR A 58 9.55 2.72 -8.97
C THR A 58 9.47 4.24 -8.79
N ASP A 59 9.80 4.76 -7.60
CA ASP A 59 9.82 6.20 -7.31
C ASP A 59 10.86 6.94 -8.16
N VAL A 60 12.02 6.32 -8.44
CA VAL A 60 13.01 6.87 -9.38
C VAL A 60 12.42 6.99 -10.79
N ALA A 61 11.71 5.97 -11.26
CA ALA A 61 11.04 6.03 -12.56
C ALA A 61 9.94 7.12 -12.58
N GLU A 62 9.12 7.20 -11.53
CA GLU A 62 8.09 8.25 -11.42
C GLU A 62 8.69 9.66 -11.36
N TRP A 63 9.85 9.82 -10.71
CA TRP A 63 10.59 11.08 -10.67
C TRP A 63 11.01 11.52 -12.08
N LEU A 64 11.51 10.60 -12.91
CA LEU A 64 11.85 10.87 -14.32
C LEU A 64 10.60 11.20 -15.13
N VAL A 65 9.49 10.48 -14.91
CA VAL A 65 8.22 10.74 -15.60
C VAL A 65 7.71 12.15 -15.29
N ARG A 66 7.83 12.62 -14.05
CA ARG A 66 7.48 14.01 -13.68
C ARG A 66 8.34 15.05 -14.38
N LYS A 67 9.53 14.69 -14.87
CA LYS A 67 10.40 15.54 -15.70
C LYS A 67 10.13 15.40 -17.21
N GLY A 68 9.07 14.69 -17.60
CA GLY A 68 8.64 14.53 -18.99
C GLY A 68 9.21 13.31 -19.70
N VAL A 69 9.93 12.43 -19.00
CA VAL A 69 10.47 11.19 -19.60
C VAL A 69 9.31 10.19 -19.80
N PRO A 70 9.15 9.59 -20.99
CA PRO A 70 8.14 8.55 -21.20
C PRO A 70 8.33 7.37 -20.24
N PHE A 71 7.24 6.83 -19.68
CA PHE A 71 7.30 5.79 -18.65
C PHE A 71 8.19 4.59 -19.02
N ARG A 72 8.10 4.09 -20.26
CA ARG A 72 8.92 2.97 -20.73
C ARG A 72 10.42 3.29 -20.58
N GLU A 73 10.83 4.48 -20.99
CA GLU A 73 12.22 4.94 -20.88
C GLU A 73 12.63 5.12 -19.42
N ALA A 74 11.80 5.78 -18.62
CA ALA A 74 12.03 5.96 -17.18
C ALA A 74 12.20 4.63 -16.43
N HIS A 75 11.38 3.64 -16.76
CA HIS A 75 11.46 2.29 -16.19
C HIS A 75 12.77 1.58 -16.60
N HIS A 76 13.20 1.73 -17.85
CA HIS A 76 14.50 1.18 -18.29
C HIS A 76 15.69 1.87 -17.59
N ILE A 77 15.63 3.20 -17.41
CA ILE A 77 16.68 3.96 -16.69
C ILE A 77 16.74 3.50 -15.23
N SER A 78 15.60 3.38 -14.55
CA SER A 78 15.54 2.88 -13.18
C SER A 78 16.08 1.45 -13.07
N GLY A 79 15.72 0.56 -14.00
CA GLY A 79 16.28 -0.79 -14.05
C GLY A 79 17.81 -0.83 -14.19
N ARG A 80 18.41 0.13 -14.92
CA ARG A 80 19.88 0.26 -15.01
C ARG A 80 20.50 0.73 -13.69
N ILE A 81 19.79 1.53 -12.90
CA ILE A 81 20.23 1.93 -11.55
C ILE A 81 20.21 0.72 -10.62
N VAL A 82 19.14 -0.08 -10.64
CA VAL A 82 19.06 -1.33 -9.86
C VAL A 82 20.21 -2.26 -10.24
N ALA A 83 20.42 -2.50 -11.53
CA ALA A 83 21.52 -3.34 -11.99
C ALA A 83 22.91 -2.79 -11.59
N LEU A 84 23.10 -1.47 -11.59
CA LEU A 84 24.35 -0.87 -11.13
C LEU A 84 24.54 -1.09 -9.62
N SER A 85 23.48 -0.89 -8.83
CA SER A 85 23.46 -1.12 -7.39
C SER A 85 23.82 -2.57 -7.04
N GLU A 86 23.23 -3.54 -7.73
CA GLU A 86 23.54 -4.97 -7.57
C GLU A 86 24.98 -5.30 -7.95
N ASN A 87 25.44 -4.84 -9.12
CA ASN A 87 26.80 -5.14 -9.61
C ASN A 87 27.91 -4.50 -8.76
N THR A 88 27.62 -3.39 -8.09
CA THR A 88 28.59 -2.69 -7.25
C THR A 88 28.47 -3.05 -5.77
N GLU A 89 27.45 -3.82 -5.39
CA GLU A 89 27.08 -4.11 -4.00
C GLU A 89 26.89 -2.82 -3.16
N VAL A 90 26.48 -1.73 -3.82
CA VAL A 90 26.22 -0.42 -3.21
C VAL A 90 24.73 -0.13 -3.30
N SER A 91 24.11 0.29 -2.20
CA SER A 91 22.68 0.63 -2.18
C SER A 91 22.34 1.77 -3.14
N MET A 92 21.13 1.77 -3.70
CA MET A 92 20.70 2.74 -4.72
C MET A 92 20.82 4.20 -4.25
N ASP A 93 20.56 4.47 -2.97
CA ASP A 93 20.63 5.79 -2.34
C ASP A 93 22.07 6.26 -2.06
N GLN A 94 23.05 5.35 -2.18
CA GLN A 94 24.48 5.61 -1.98
C GLN A 94 25.25 5.79 -3.28
N LEU A 95 24.61 5.56 -4.44
CA LEU A 95 25.20 5.84 -5.73
C LEU A 95 25.44 7.35 -5.89
N THR A 96 26.63 7.73 -6.38
CA THR A 96 26.96 9.14 -6.55
C THR A 96 26.17 9.75 -7.70
N LEU A 97 26.01 11.09 -7.68
CA LEU A 97 25.33 11.79 -8.77
C LEU A 97 26.03 11.55 -10.11
N GLU A 98 27.36 11.45 -10.13
CA GLU A 98 28.13 11.14 -11.34
C GLU A 98 27.82 9.74 -11.88
N GLN A 99 27.66 8.75 -10.98
CA GLN A 99 27.25 7.39 -11.36
C GLN A 99 25.84 7.37 -11.95
N LEU A 100 24.91 8.12 -11.35
CA LEU A 100 23.55 8.28 -11.88
C LEU A 100 23.57 8.99 -13.24
N GLN A 101 24.34 10.07 -13.38
CA GLN A 101 24.48 10.83 -14.62
C GLN A 101 25.16 10.05 -15.75
N ALA A 102 26.04 9.09 -15.42
CA ALA A 102 26.58 8.14 -16.38
C ALA A 102 25.50 7.20 -16.95
N ILE A 103 24.41 6.98 -16.22
CA ILE A 103 23.23 6.25 -16.71
C ILE A 103 22.36 7.16 -17.58
N ASP A 104 22.00 8.34 -17.09
CA ASP A 104 21.20 9.34 -17.81
C ASP A 104 21.53 10.77 -17.34
N SER A 105 21.79 11.69 -18.28
CA SER A 105 22.24 13.05 -17.96
C SER A 105 21.18 13.93 -17.28
N ARG A 106 19.91 13.51 -17.24
CA ARG A 106 18.81 14.26 -16.61
C ARG A 106 18.81 14.14 -15.09
N PHE A 107 19.64 13.28 -14.50
CA PHE A 107 19.78 13.19 -13.05
C PHE A 107 20.41 14.47 -12.48
N THR A 108 19.77 14.97 -11.43
CA THR A 108 20.10 16.21 -10.74
C THR A 108 20.04 15.96 -9.23
N PRO A 109 20.68 16.80 -8.38
CA PRO A 109 20.78 16.54 -6.94
C PRO A 109 19.47 16.31 -6.19
N ASP A 110 18.33 16.80 -6.70
CA ASP A 110 16.99 16.57 -6.17
C ASP A 110 16.50 15.12 -6.29
N ILE A 111 17.20 14.23 -7.02
CA ILE A 111 16.91 12.79 -7.04
C ILE A 111 17.01 12.15 -5.64
N ALA A 112 17.80 12.74 -4.74
CA ALA A 112 17.89 12.30 -3.33
C ALA A 112 16.52 12.26 -2.63
N ALA A 113 15.53 13.02 -3.10
CA ALA A 113 14.16 12.95 -2.58
C ALA A 113 13.45 11.65 -2.95
N ALA A 114 13.74 11.04 -4.10
CA ALA A 114 13.15 9.77 -4.55
C ALA A 114 13.64 8.56 -3.73
N PHE A 115 14.81 8.69 -3.08
CA PHE A 115 15.38 7.66 -2.20
C PHE A 115 14.93 7.77 -0.73
N LYS A 116 13.87 8.55 -0.45
CA LYS A 116 13.29 8.66 0.90
C LYS A 116 11.93 8.01 0.93
N TYR A 117 11.74 7.06 1.84
CA TYR A 117 10.47 6.38 2.05
C TYR A 117 9.33 7.36 2.38
N GLU A 118 9.61 8.41 3.16
CA GLU A 118 8.63 9.45 3.50
C GLU A 118 8.17 10.20 2.25
N SER A 119 9.09 10.54 1.35
CA SER A 119 8.75 11.18 0.07
C SER A 119 7.91 10.26 -0.81
N SER A 120 8.22 8.95 -0.82
CA SER A 120 7.47 7.95 -1.59
C SER A 120 6.01 7.89 -1.15
N VAL A 121 5.77 7.78 0.16
CA VAL A 121 4.41 7.75 0.74
C VAL A 121 3.69 9.08 0.51
N GLU A 122 4.34 10.21 0.76
CA GLU A 122 3.71 11.53 0.59
C GLU A 122 3.38 11.87 -0.87
N ALA A 123 4.12 11.30 -1.82
CA ALA A 123 3.83 11.45 -3.24
C ALA A 123 2.49 10.81 -3.66
N LYS A 124 1.96 9.86 -2.89
CA LYS A 124 0.67 9.18 -3.17
C LYS A 124 -0.49 9.96 -2.54
N SER A 125 -0.71 11.19 -3.01
CA SER A 125 -1.68 12.14 -2.46
C SER A 125 -3.05 12.17 -3.13
N ALA A 126 -3.25 11.37 -4.19
CA ALA A 126 -4.56 11.18 -4.78
C ALA A 126 -5.57 10.60 -3.76
N PRO A 127 -6.88 10.82 -3.92
CA PRO A 127 -7.91 10.21 -3.07
C PRO A 127 -7.73 8.68 -2.99
N GLY A 128 -7.73 8.15 -1.76
CA GLY A 128 -7.45 6.73 -1.49
C GLY A 128 -5.96 6.36 -1.42
N GLY A 129 -5.05 7.31 -1.64
CA GLY A 129 -3.61 7.11 -1.52
C GLY A 129 -3.11 6.98 -0.07
N THR A 130 -1.81 6.76 0.07
CA THR A 130 -1.15 6.49 1.37
C THR A 130 -0.48 7.72 1.99
N SER A 131 -0.47 8.87 1.32
CA SER A 131 0.05 10.11 1.92
C SER A 131 -0.71 10.45 3.20
N ARG A 132 -0.06 11.17 4.13
CA ARG A 132 -0.70 11.59 5.37
C ARG A 132 -2.00 12.38 5.12
N SER A 133 -2.00 13.26 4.13
CA SER A 133 -3.18 14.05 3.78
C SER A 133 -4.35 13.17 3.32
N ALA A 134 -4.08 12.17 2.47
CA ALA A 134 -5.09 11.22 1.98
C ALA A 134 -5.62 10.32 3.10
N VAL A 135 -4.75 9.84 4.00
CA VAL A 135 -5.16 9.01 5.15
C VAL A 135 -6.02 9.80 6.13
N LEU A 136 -5.66 11.05 6.45
CA LEU A 136 -6.47 11.91 7.32
C LEU A 136 -7.84 12.21 6.70
N GLY A 137 -7.89 12.43 5.39
CA GLY A 137 -9.15 12.58 4.65
C GLY A 137 -10.04 11.32 4.75
N GLN A 138 -9.45 10.13 4.59
CA GLN A 138 -10.18 8.86 4.74
C GLN A 138 -10.72 8.67 6.16
N ILE A 139 -9.93 9.00 7.20
CA ILE A 139 -10.39 8.95 8.60
C ILE A 139 -11.60 9.87 8.81
N GLN A 140 -11.57 11.08 8.25
CA GLN A 140 -12.68 12.01 8.35
C GLN A 140 -13.95 11.47 7.65
N GLN A 141 -13.81 10.91 6.45
CA GLN A 141 -14.91 10.32 5.70
C GLN A 141 -15.54 9.14 6.45
N LEU A 142 -14.72 8.23 6.98
CA LEU A 142 -15.21 7.09 7.75
C LEU A 142 -15.96 7.53 9.01
N ARG A 143 -15.47 8.55 9.72
CA ARG A 143 -16.19 9.13 10.86
C ARG A 143 -17.55 9.70 10.46
N ALA A 144 -17.63 10.38 9.32
CA ALA A 144 -18.88 10.94 8.82
C ALA A 144 -19.91 9.88 8.38
N ILE A 145 -19.47 8.67 8.00
CA ILE A 145 -20.37 7.55 7.64
C ILE A 145 -20.90 6.84 8.89
N LEU A 146 -20.11 6.81 9.97
CA LEU A 146 -20.47 6.13 11.23
C LEU A 146 -21.34 7.00 12.16
N CYS A 147 -21.39 8.32 11.93
CA CYS A 147 -22.26 9.27 12.64
C CYS A 147 -23.57 9.48 11.91
#